data_AF-A0A1Y2WF41-F1
#
_entry.id   AF-A0A1Y2WF41-F1
#
_cell.length_a   1.000
_cell.length_b   1.000
_cell.length_c   1.000
_cell.angle_alpha   90.00
_cell.angle_beta   90.00
_cell.angle_gamma   90.00
#
_symmetry.space_group_name_H-M   'P 1'
#
loop_
_entity.id
_entity.type
_entity.pdbx_description
1 polymer ?
#
loop_
_entity_poly.entity_id
_entity_poly.type
_entity_poly.pdbx_seq_one_letter_code
_entity_poly.pdbx_strand_id
1 'polypeptide(L)'
;MPTFNCGHGMPKSRVGDLLVHLPQDRRKRCPECQTRTAVDTLWLLLNLRSNEPVRSLDPYVRRRLVTWIFDRFVSQRKSDTNGFKSQFENLLQEWSETCYPLLDRDQISEFSMTVKSQWGSDMSRRTLRQLAIGALRSYDVYELIEPVDAEVLTTLNRTITLFRERASVIETFEQFEILANGAVILQKLRDDVISALSELEKGFSRWDAITAGK
;
A
#
# COMPACT_ATOMS: atom_id res chain seq x y z
N MET A 1 15.95 -5.71 -31.54
CA MET A 1 15.57 -5.68 -30.11
C MET A 1 14.24 -6.40 -29.95
N PRO A 2 14.04 -7.27 -28.94
CA PRO A 2 12.77 -7.97 -28.80
C PRO A 2 11.66 -6.98 -28.40
N THR A 3 10.48 -7.14 -28.97
CA THR A 3 9.32 -6.25 -28.82
C THR A 3 8.27 -6.84 -27.88
N PHE A 4 7.45 -5.98 -27.26
CA PHE A 4 6.23 -6.38 -26.56
C PHE A 4 5.14 -6.76 -27.58
N ASN A 5 4.08 -7.45 -27.13
CA ASN A 5 2.97 -7.85 -28.00
C ASN A 5 2.22 -6.69 -28.69
N CYS A 6 2.42 -5.46 -28.23
CA CYS A 6 1.88 -4.23 -28.82
C CYS A 6 2.79 -3.62 -29.90
N GLY A 7 3.86 -4.30 -30.30
CA GLY A 7 4.81 -3.83 -31.32
C GLY A 7 5.82 -2.79 -30.83
N HIS A 8 5.65 -2.24 -29.63
CA HIS A 8 6.64 -1.36 -29.01
C HIS A 8 7.87 -2.17 -28.58
N GLY A 9 9.07 -1.73 -28.99
CA GLY A 9 10.31 -2.12 -28.32
C GLY A 9 10.36 -1.55 -26.90
N MET A 10 11.44 -1.78 -26.16
CA MET A 10 11.83 -0.85 -25.09
C MET A 10 12.52 0.33 -25.80
N PRO A 11 11.84 1.44 -26.18
CA PRO A 11 12.50 2.57 -26.81
C PRO A 11 13.09 3.42 -25.67
N LYS A 12 13.65 4.59 -25.98
CA LYS A 12 14.03 5.63 -24.99
C LYS A 12 12.80 6.20 -24.24
N SER A 13 12.00 5.33 -23.61
CA SER A 13 10.91 5.69 -22.72
C SER A 13 11.51 6.38 -21.49
N ARG A 14 10.89 7.46 -21.01
CA ARG A 14 11.29 8.12 -19.74
C ARG A 14 11.33 7.16 -18.53
N VAL A 15 10.68 6.01 -18.68
CA VAL A 15 10.52 4.93 -17.71
C VAL A 15 11.25 3.66 -18.15
N GLY A 16 11.73 3.60 -19.40
CA GLY A 16 12.35 2.41 -20.00
C GLY A 16 13.47 1.86 -19.12
N ASP A 17 14.32 2.74 -18.61
CA ASP A 17 15.41 2.38 -17.68
C ASP A 17 14.89 1.80 -16.35
N LEU A 18 13.77 2.30 -15.84
CA LEU A 18 13.14 1.80 -14.59
C LEU A 18 12.50 0.42 -14.80
N LEU A 19 11.98 0.17 -16.00
CA LEU A 19 11.30 -1.06 -16.38
C LEU A 19 12.29 -2.19 -16.74
N VAL A 20 13.55 -1.88 -17.10
CA VAL A 20 14.59 -2.91 -17.30
C VAL A 20 14.77 -3.77 -16.05
N HIS A 21 14.52 -3.20 -14.87
CA HIS A 21 14.68 -3.90 -13.60
C HIS A 21 13.44 -4.68 -13.16
N LEU A 22 12.32 -4.57 -13.87
CA LEU A 22 11.12 -5.38 -13.61
C LEU A 22 11.14 -6.63 -14.49
N PRO A 23 10.72 -7.82 -13.99
CA PRO A 23 10.50 -8.98 -14.84
C PRO A 23 9.48 -8.66 -15.94
N GLN A 24 9.95 -8.65 -17.20
CA GLN A 24 9.12 -8.28 -18.35
C GLN A 24 8.50 -9.52 -19.00
N ASP A 25 7.19 -9.72 -18.83
CA ASP A 25 6.44 -10.65 -19.67
C ASP A 25 6.16 -9.99 -21.03
N ARG A 26 7.02 -10.26 -22.02
CA ARG A 26 6.93 -9.68 -23.36
C ARG A 26 5.70 -10.17 -24.15
N ARG A 27 4.98 -11.19 -23.65
CA ARG A 27 3.68 -11.59 -24.20
C ARG A 27 2.56 -10.63 -23.82
N LYS A 28 2.80 -9.69 -22.89
CA LYS A 28 1.88 -8.62 -22.47
C LYS A 28 2.22 -7.29 -23.17
N ARG A 29 1.30 -6.32 -23.05
CA ARG A 29 1.51 -4.93 -23.52
C ARG A 29 2.65 -4.28 -22.74
N CYS A 30 3.38 -3.34 -23.34
CA CYS A 30 4.40 -2.58 -22.63
C CYS A 30 3.79 -1.73 -21.50
N PRO A 31 4.54 -1.34 -20.46
CA PRO A 31 4.01 -0.60 -19.31
C PRO A 31 3.36 0.75 -19.65
N GLU A 32 3.83 1.43 -20.71
CA GLU A 32 3.16 2.63 -21.22
C GLU A 32 1.77 2.32 -21.77
N CYS A 33 1.59 1.19 -22.45
CA CYS A 33 0.31 0.71 -22.95
C CYS A 33 -0.57 0.14 -21.83
N GLN A 34 0.02 -0.50 -20.82
CA GLN A 34 -0.72 -1.00 -19.65
C GLN A 34 -1.27 0.17 -18.82
N THR A 35 -0.51 1.26 -18.68
CA THR A 35 -1.01 2.45 -17.99
C THR A 35 -1.91 3.35 -18.86
N ARG A 36 -2.55 2.82 -19.91
CA ARG A 36 -3.58 3.54 -20.70
C ARG A 36 -5.00 3.28 -20.22
N THR A 37 -5.23 2.17 -19.52
CA THR A 37 -6.55 1.81 -18.99
C THR A 37 -6.46 1.62 -17.49
N ALA A 38 -7.58 1.84 -16.79
CA ALA A 38 -7.67 1.60 -15.36
C ALA A 38 -7.34 0.14 -15.01
N VAL A 39 -7.96 -0.80 -15.72
CA VAL A 39 -7.80 -2.24 -15.50
C VAL A 39 -6.33 -2.65 -15.63
N ASP A 40 -5.68 -2.27 -16.73
CA ASP A 40 -4.29 -2.64 -16.96
C ASP A 40 -3.32 -1.95 -15.97
N THR A 41 -3.66 -0.75 -15.47
CA THR A 41 -2.90 -0.08 -14.41
C THR A 41 -3.00 -0.82 -13.08
N LEU A 42 -4.19 -1.30 -12.73
CA LEU A 42 -4.41 -2.13 -11.55
C LEU A 42 -3.58 -3.43 -11.63
N TRP A 43 -3.59 -4.09 -12.79
CA TRP A 43 -2.77 -5.27 -13.02
C TRP A 43 -1.28 -4.99 -12.82
N LEU A 44 -0.78 -3.83 -13.28
CA LEU A 44 0.61 -3.45 -13.05
C LEU A 44 0.92 -3.30 -11.55
N LEU A 45 0.06 -2.63 -10.80
CA LEU A 45 0.21 -2.44 -9.35
C LEU A 45 0.25 -3.77 -8.59
N LEU A 46 -0.70 -4.67 -8.86
CA LEU A 46 -0.74 -6.01 -8.25
C LEU A 46 0.52 -6.84 -8.56
N ASN A 47 1.05 -6.73 -9.77
CA ASN A 47 2.32 -7.38 -10.13
C ASN A 47 3.49 -6.76 -9.36
N LEU A 48 3.54 -5.45 -9.18
CA LEU A 48 4.61 -4.80 -8.42
C LEU A 48 4.58 -5.18 -6.94
N ARG A 49 3.39 -5.25 -6.32
CA ARG A 49 3.21 -5.64 -4.92
C ARG A 49 3.79 -7.02 -4.59
N SER A 50 3.67 -7.95 -5.54
CA SER A 50 4.09 -9.35 -5.39
C SER A 50 5.53 -9.64 -5.85
N ASN A 51 6.27 -8.64 -6.32
CA ASN A 51 7.55 -8.83 -6.99
C ASN A 51 8.73 -8.38 -6.12
N GLU A 52 9.41 -9.35 -5.49
CA GLU A 52 10.54 -9.11 -4.59
C GLU A 52 11.68 -8.27 -5.21
N PRO A 53 12.08 -8.47 -6.49
CA PRO A 53 13.05 -7.60 -7.17
C PRO A 53 12.76 -6.10 -7.08
N VAL A 54 11.49 -5.69 -7.06
CA VAL A 54 11.09 -4.27 -6.96
C VAL A 54 11.55 -3.63 -5.65
N ARG A 55 11.50 -4.40 -4.57
CA ARG A 55 11.94 -3.96 -3.24
C ARG A 55 13.45 -3.79 -3.18
N SER A 56 14.19 -4.59 -3.95
CA SER A 56 15.65 -4.50 -4.04
C SER A 56 16.18 -3.40 -4.96
N LEU A 57 15.31 -2.67 -5.67
CA LEU A 57 15.72 -1.56 -6.53
C LEU A 57 16.28 -0.41 -5.71
N ASP A 58 17.17 0.35 -6.35
CA ASP A 58 17.68 1.60 -5.82
C ASP A 58 16.52 2.53 -5.38
N PRO A 59 16.60 3.20 -4.21
CA PRO A 59 15.52 4.05 -3.71
C PRO A 59 15.05 5.10 -4.74
N TYR A 60 15.96 5.75 -5.46
CA TYR A 60 15.60 6.75 -6.47
C TYR A 60 14.80 6.13 -7.63
N VAL A 61 15.13 4.89 -8.03
CA VAL A 61 14.39 4.13 -9.02
C VAL A 61 12.98 3.80 -8.51
N ARG A 62 12.83 3.34 -7.26
CA ARG A 62 11.51 3.06 -6.65
C ARG A 62 10.63 4.32 -6.62
N ARG A 63 11.18 5.44 -6.15
CA ARG A 63 10.47 6.73 -6.10
C ARG A 63 9.98 7.15 -7.49
N ARG A 64 10.84 7.10 -8.51
CA ARG A 64 10.46 7.47 -9.88
C ARG A 64 9.38 6.55 -10.45
N LEU A 65 9.45 5.24 -10.18
CA LEU A 65 8.45 4.29 -10.63
C LEU A 65 7.09 4.61 -10.00
N VAL A 66 7.04 4.78 -8.68
CA VAL A 66 5.81 5.10 -7.93
C VAL A 66 5.18 6.40 -8.42
N THR A 67 5.98 7.47 -8.57
CA THR A 67 5.49 8.76 -9.09
C THR A 67 5.00 8.66 -10.52
N TRP A 68 5.69 7.89 -11.37
CA TRP A 68 5.27 7.70 -12.75
C TRP A 68 3.92 6.98 -12.84
N ILE A 69 3.71 5.88 -12.09
CA ILE A 69 2.42 5.18 -12.10
C ILE A 69 1.31 6.12 -11.64
N PHE A 70 1.56 6.89 -10.58
CA PHE A 70 0.64 7.90 -10.06
C PHE A 70 0.23 8.92 -11.13
N ASP A 71 1.21 9.55 -11.79
CA ASP A 71 0.96 10.53 -12.86
C ASP A 71 0.08 9.96 -13.96
N ARG A 72 0.29 8.69 -14.34
CA ARG A 72 -0.46 8.04 -15.42
C ARG A 72 -1.94 7.91 -15.11
N PHE A 73 -2.31 7.36 -13.96
CA PHE A 73 -3.75 7.19 -13.65
C PHE A 73 -4.40 8.50 -13.20
N VAL A 74 -3.66 9.41 -12.55
CA VAL A 74 -4.19 10.74 -12.20
C VAL A 74 -4.47 11.57 -13.45
N SER A 75 -3.63 11.48 -14.47
CA SER A 75 -3.87 12.16 -15.75
C SER A 75 -5.10 11.62 -16.49
N GLN A 76 -5.38 10.32 -16.38
CA GLN A 76 -6.60 9.70 -16.94
C GLN A 76 -7.89 10.23 -16.29
N ARG A 77 -7.84 10.76 -15.06
CA ARG A 77 -9.00 11.38 -14.39
C ARG A 77 -9.62 12.53 -15.19
N LYS A 78 -8.84 13.18 -16.06
CA LYS A 78 -9.31 14.27 -16.93
C LYS A 78 -10.06 13.78 -18.18
N SER A 79 -10.10 12.47 -18.44
CA SER A 79 -10.84 11.92 -19.57
C SER A 79 -12.32 11.72 -19.18
N ASP A 80 -13.23 12.31 -19.96
CA ASP A 80 -14.70 12.41 -19.72
C ASP A 80 -15.47 11.08 -19.75
N THR A 81 -14.82 9.95 -19.52
CA THR A 81 -15.52 8.66 -19.42
C THR A 81 -16.10 8.50 -18.02
N ASN A 82 -17.43 8.58 -17.90
CA ASN A 82 -18.20 8.47 -16.64
C ASN A 82 -17.85 7.24 -15.77
N GLY A 83 -17.21 6.20 -16.32
CA GLY A 83 -16.74 5.02 -15.58
C GLY A 83 -15.41 5.20 -14.84
N PHE A 84 -14.58 6.19 -15.17
CA PHE A 84 -13.24 6.32 -14.57
C PHE A 84 -13.28 6.84 -13.13
N LYS A 85 -14.29 7.64 -12.76
CA LYS A 85 -14.42 8.21 -11.41
C LYS A 85 -14.58 7.14 -10.33
N SER A 86 -15.36 6.09 -10.58
CA SER A 86 -15.52 4.96 -9.65
C SER A 86 -14.27 4.06 -9.62
N GLN A 87 -13.57 3.94 -10.74
CA GLN A 87 -12.32 3.18 -10.83
C GLN A 87 -11.13 3.91 -10.19
N PHE A 88 -11.17 5.24 -10.14
CA PHE A 88 -10.07 6.07 -9.63
C PHE A 88 -9.79 5.83 -8.15
N GLU A 89 -10.81 5.78 -7.29
CA GLU A 89 -10.60 5.58 -5.85
C GLU A 89 -10.03 4.18 -5.58
N ASN A 90 -10.52 3.15 -6.28
CA ASN A 90 -9.96 1.79 -6.19
C ASN A 90 -8.50 1.75 -6.65
N LEU A 91 -8.17 2.42 -7.77
CA LEU A 91 -6.80 2.53 -8.26
C LEU A 91 -5.89 3.26 -7.28
N LEU A 92 -6.38 4.34 -6.68
CA LEU A 92 -5.62 5.14 -5.74
C LEU A 92 -5.33 4.35 -4.46
N GLN A 93 -6.29 3.57 -3.98
CA GLN A 93 -6.10 2.65 -2.86
C GLN A 93 -5.10 1.54 -3.20
N GLU A 94 -5.25 0.88 -4.35
CA GLU A 94 -4.34 -0.19 -4.77
C GLU A 94 -2.92 0.32 -5.01
N TRP A 95 -2.81 1.55 -5.53
CA TRP A 95 -1.54 2.25 -5.65
C TRP A 95 -0.94 2.52 -4.26
N SER A 96 -1.72 2.99 -3.28
CA SER A 96 -1.18 3.32 -1.97
C SER A 96 -0.74 2.08 -1.18
N GLU A 97 -1.51 1.00 -1.23
CA GLU A 97 -1.15 -0.29 -0.62
C GLU A 97 0.09 -0.91 -1.28
N THR A 98 0.24 -0.75 -2.59
CA THR A 98 1.41 -1.24 -3.32
C THR A 98 2.65 -0.39 -3.03
N CYS A 99 2.49 0.93 -2.96
CA CYS A 99 3.61 1.87 -2.96
C CYS A 99 4.11 2.24 -1.56
N TYR A 100 3.24 2.23 -0.54
CA TYR A 100 3.65 2.49 0.84
C TYR A 100 4.84 1.63 1.29
N PRO A 101 4.86 0.28 1.13
CA PRO A 101 6.00 -0.53 1.54
C PRO A 101 7.24 -0.37 0.65
N LEU A 102 7.14 0.33 -0.49
CA LEU A 102 8.25 0.54 -1.42
C LEU A 102 8.99 1.85 -1.19
N LEU A 103 8.38 2.79 -0.47
CA LEU A 103 8.93 4.10 -0.20
C LEU A 103 9.25 4.26 1.28
N ASP A 104 10.41 4.82 1.58
CA ASP A 104 10.71 5.27 2.93
C ASP A 104 10.02 6.61 3.25
N ARG A 105 10.12 7.03 4.51
CA ARG A 105 9.50 8.25 5.03
C ARG A 105 9.86 9.50 4.21
N ASP A 106 11.14 9.67 3.89
CA ASP A 106 11.63 10.86 3.19
C ASP A 106 11.10 10.88 1.76
N GLN A 107 11.06 9.73 1.10
CA GLN A 107 10.50 9.55 -0.23
C GLN A 107 9.00 9.84 -0.29
N ILE A 108 8.24 9.43 0.73
CA ILE A 108 6.80 9.74 0.83
C ILE A 108 6.60 11.24 1.06
N SER A 109 7.46 11.89 1.86
CA SER A 109 7.42 13.33 2.09
C SER A 109 7.63 14.12 0.81
N GLU A 110 8.72 13.81 0.09
CA GLU A 110 9.03 14.42 -1.21
C GLU A 110 7.93 14.16 -2.25
N PHE A 111 7.39 12.95 -2.26
CA PHE A 111 6.27 12.60 -3.13
C PHE A 111 5.03 13.43 -2.79
N SER A 112 4.68 13.61 -1.51
CA SER A 112 3.54 14.45 -1.09
C SER A 112 3.71 15.90 -1.54
N MET A 113 4.93 16.46 -1.41
CA MET A 113 5.24 17.80 -1.92
C MET A 113 5.10 17.87 -3.44
N THR A 114 5.60 16.86 -4.14
CA THR A 114 5.45 16.73 -5.60
C THR A 114 3.97 16.72 -5.96
N VAL A 115 3.16 15.93 -5.26
CA VAL A 115 1.73 15.81 -5.55
C VAL A 115 1.02 17.14 -5.39
N LYS A 116 1.28 17.84 -4.29
CA LYS A 116 0.73 19.16 -4.02
C LYS A 116 1.10 20.17 -5.11
N SER A 117 2.36 20.17 -5.57
CA SER A 117 2.85 21.09 -6.59
C SER A 117 2.26 20.85 -7.99
N GLN A 118 2.07 19.58 -8.38
CA GLN A 118 1.68 19.22 -9.75
C GLN A 118 0.17 19.04 -9.93
N TRP A 119 -0.51 18.46 -8.94
CA TRP A 119 -1.95 18.15 -9.02
C TRP A 119 -2.80 18.85 -7.95
N GLY A 120 -2.19 19.71 -7.12
CA GLY A 120 -2.88 20.58 -6.17
C GLY A 120 -3.11 19.97 -4.79
N SER A 121 -3.49 20.83 -3.84
CA SER A 121 -3.70 20.47 -2.43
C SER A 121 -4.75 19.38 -2.21
N ASP A 122 -5.82 19.37 -3.01
CA ASP A 122 -6.88 18.35 -2.89
C ASP A 122 -6.37 16.95 -3.22
N MET A 123 -5.58 16.82 -4.29
CA MET A 123 -5.00 15.54 -4.67
C MET A 123 -3.97 15.10 -3.61
N SER A 124 -3.17 16.04 -3.09
CA SER A 124 -2.24 15.76 -2.01
C SER A 124 -2.94 15.20 -0.78
N ARG A 125 -4.04 15.83 -0.32
CA ARG A 125 -4.81 15.35 0.83
C ARG A 125 -5.41 13.96 0.60
N ARG A 126 -6.03 13.74 -0.56
CA ARG A 126 -6.57 12.41 -0.93
C ARG A 126 -5.49 11.34 -0.92
N THR A 127 -4.33 11.67 -1.47
CA THR A 127 -3.19 10.73 -1.56
C THR A 127 -2.64 10.40 -0.17
N LEU A 128 -2.51 11.40 0.71
CA LEU A 128 -2.08 11.17 2.10
C LEU A 128 -3.06 10.28 2.88
N ARG A 129 -4.37 10.47 2.72
CA ARG A 129 -5.38 9.59 3.32
C ARG A 129 -5.21 8.14 2.86
N GLN A 130 -5.03 7.94 1.55
CA GLN A 130 -4.86 6.61 0.98
C GLN A 130 -3.53 5.97 1.37
N LEU A 131 -2.45 6.74 1.49
CA LEU A 131 -1.17 6.28 2.02
C LEU A 131 -1.28 5.88 3.49
N ALA A 132 -2.05 6.60 4.31
CA ALA A 132 -2.30 6.19 5.69
C ALA A 132 -3.11 4.90 5.79
N ILE A 133 -4.13 4.73 4.95
CA ILE A 133 -4.86 3.46 4.85
C ILE A 133 -3.91 2.34 4.42
N GLY A 134 -3.04 2.60 3.43
CA GLY A 134 -1.99 1.68 3.00
C GLY A 134 -1.02 1.31 4.12
N ALA A 135 -0.67 2.26 4.98
CA ALA A 135 0.16 2.02 6.17
C ALA A 135 -0.52 1.08 7.16
N LEU A 136 -1.77 1.35 7.51
CA LEU A 136 -2.55 0.50 8.42
C LEU A 136 -2.69 -0.92 7.89
N ARG A 137 -2.96 -1.08 6.59
CA ARG A 137 -3.07 -2.40 5.95
C ARG A 137 -1.73 -3.12 5.84
N SER A 138 -0.64 -2.41 5.60
CA SER A 138 0.71 -3.00 5.51
C SER A 138 1.19 -3.60 6.83
N TYR A 139 0.62 -3.12 7.94
CA TYR A 139 0.95 -3.57 9.29
C TYR A 139 -0.19 -4.39 9.93
N ASP A 140 -1.17 -4.87 9.14
CA ASP A 140 -2.30 -5.68 9.62
C ASP A 140 -3.11 -5.05 10.78
N VAL A 141 -3.17 -3.72 10.82
CA VAL A 141 -3.88 -2.93 11.85
C VAL A 141 -5.01 -2.09 11.23
N TYR A 142 -5.64 -2.64 10.20
CA TYR A 142 -6.82 -2.07 9.55
C TYR A 142 -8.09 -2.89 9.81
N GLU A 143 -7.96 -4.22 9.86
CA GLU A 143 -9.08 -5.10 10.22
C GLU A 143 -9.06 -5.38 11.73
N LEU A 144 -10.23 -5.72 12.28
CA LEU A 144 -10.35 -6.06 13.70
C LEU A 144 -9.72 -7.43 13.98
N ILE A 145 -9.16 -7.56 15.17
CA ILE A 145 -8.58 -8.80 15.68
C ILE A 145 -9.69 -9.66 16.25
N GLU A 146 -9.75 -10.92 15.82
CA GLU A 146 -10.67 -11.93 16.33
C GLU A 146 -10.04 -12.73 17.49
N PRO A 147 -10.84 -13.16 18.50
CA PRO A 147 -12.25 -12.84 18.68
C PRO A 147 -12.47 -11.41 19.20
N VAL A 148 -13.42 -10.68 18.61
CA VAL A 148 -13.61 -9.24 18.90
C VAL A 148 -14.06 -8.95 20.35
N ASP A 149 -14.71 -9.91 21.01
CA ASP A 149 -15.32 -9.79 22.33
C ASP A 149 -14.39 -10.09 23.51
N ALA A 150 -13.17 -10.60 23.26
CA ALA A 150 -12.17 -10.73 24.32
C ALA A 150 -11.79 -9.34 24.85
N GLU A 151 -11.86 -9.13 26.17
CA GLU A 151 -11.69 -7.81 26.81
C GLU A 151 -10.33 -7.16 26.48
N VAL A 152 -9.27 -7.96 26.47
CA VAL A 152 -7.91 -7.53 26.11
C VAL A 152 -7.84 -7.09 24.63
N LEU A 153 -8.52 -7.80 23.73
CA LEU A 153 -8.56 -7.47 22.30
C LEU A 153 -9.52 -6.31 21.99
N THR A 154 -10.53 -6.10 22.82
CA THR A 154 -11.49 -4.99 22.67
C THR A 154 -10.78 -3.64 22.69
N THR A 155 -9.79 -3.45 23.58
CA THR A 155 -9.01 -2.21 23.66
C THR A 155 -8.18 -1.97 22.39
N LEU A 156 -7.56 -3.03 21.86
CA LEU A 156 -6.82 -2.97 20.58
C LEU A 156 -7.75 -2.62 19.42
N ASN A 157 -8.90 -3.28 19.33
CA ASN A 157 -9.90 -3.07 18.29
C ASN A 157 -10.50 -1.66 18.30
N ARG A 158 -10.73 -1.08 19.49
CA ARG A 158 -11.12 0.34 19.63
C ARG A 158 -10.05 1.27 19.08
N THR A 159 -8.78 0.98 19.34
CA THR A 159 -7.68 1.80 18.85
C THR A 159 -7.51 1.68 17.33
N ILE A 160 -7.61 0.46 16.78
CA ILE A 160 -7.63 0.22 15.32
C ILE A 160 -8.77 1.01 14.67
N THR A 161 -9.97 0.99 15.26
CA THR A 161 -11.13 1.75 14.77
C THR A 161 -10.84 3.25 14.73
N LEU A 162 -10.29 3.81 15.82
CA LEU A 162 -9.89 5.21 15.88
C LEU A 162 -8.87 5.55 14.78
N PHE A 163 -7.86 4.71 14.57
CA PHE A 163 -6.84 4.92 13.53
C PHE A 163 -7.46 4.93 12.12
N ARG A 164 -8.41 4.03 11.83
CA ARG A 164 -9.16 4.03 10.56
C ARG A 164 -9.93 5.33 10.35
N GLU A 165 -10.64 5.77 11.38
CA GLU A 165 -11.39 7.04 11.34
C GLU A 165 -10.45 8.22 11.08
N ARG A 166 -9.32 8.28 11.78
CA ARG A 166 -8.31 9.34 11.58
C ARG A 166 -7.67 9.29 10.19
N ALA A 167 -7.43 8.11 9.64
CA ALA A 167 -6.87 7.97 8.29
C ALA A 167 -7.77 8.61 7.22
N SER A 168 -9.09 8.56 7.40
CA SER A 168 -10.06 9.14 6.46
C SER A 168 -10.08 10.67 6.42
N VAL A 169 -9.54 11.34 7.45
CA VAL A 169 -9.59 12.80 7.62
C VAL A 169 -8.21 13.48 7.58
N ILE A 170 -7.15 12.78 7.19
CA ILE A 170 -5.81 13.39 7.06
C ILE A 170 -5.81 14.58 6.10
N GLU A 171 -5.10 15.63 6.49
CA GLU A 171 -4.88 16.85 5.72
C GLU A 171 -3.41 17.24 5.56
N THR A 172 -2.54 16.82 6.50
CA THR A 172 -1.12 17.17 6.50
C THR A 172 -0.22 15.94 6.49
N PHE A 173 1.04 16.12 6.07
CA PHE A 173 2.03 15.05 6.13
C PHE A 173 2.30 14.63 7.58
N GLU A 174 2.39 15.58 8.51
CA GLU A 174 2.59 15.30 9.94
C GLU A 174 1.49 14.40 10.54
N GLN A 175 0.22 14.60 10.16
CA GLN A 175 -0.87 13.72 10.56
C GLN A 175 -0.72 12.30 9.97
N PHE A 176 -0.27 12.20 8.72
CA PHE A 176 0.07 10.92 8.11
C PHE A 176 1.20 10.22 8.88
N GLU A 177 2.25 10.94 9.27
CA GLU A 177 3.38 10.37 10.02
C GLU A 177 2.96 9.82 11.38
N ILE A 178 2.09 10.53 12.09
CA ILE A 178 1.52 10.04 13.36
C ILE A 178 0.80 8.70 13.14
N LEU A 179 -0.01 8.58 12.09
CA LEU A 179 -0.70 7.31 11.80
C LEU A 179 0.24 6.22 11.32
N ALA A 180 1.21 6.53 10.45
CA ALA A 180 2.17 5.55 9.94
C ALA A 180 3.03 4.98 11.09
N ASN A 181 3.52 5.84 11.99
CA ASN A 181 4.27 5.41 13.17
C ASN A 181 3.38 4.64 14.16
N GLY A 182 2.16 5.13 14.40
CA GLY A 182 1.23 4.44 15.28
C GLY A 182 0.79 3.07 14.74
N ALA A 183 0.75 2.88 13.41
CA ALA A 183 0.48 1.59 12.79
C ALA A 183 1.56 0.54 13.17
N VAL A 184 2.84 0.93 13.13
CA VAL A 184 3.96 0.08 13.58
C VAL A 184 3.82 -0.29 15.06
N ILE A 185 3.52 0.71 15.90
CA ILE A 185 3.36 0.50 17.35
C ILE A 185 2.19 -0.45 17.63
N LEU A 186 1.05 -0.23 16.96
CA LEU A 186 -0.14 -1.07 17.11
C LEU A 186 0.09 -2.50 16.64
N GLN A 187 0.84 -2.71 15.55
CA GLN A 187 1.18 -4.06 15.09
C GLN A 187 2.01 -4.78 16.14
N LYS A 188 3.08 -4.13 16.64
CA LYS A 188 3.91 -4.71 17.68
C LYS A 188 3.08 -5.10 18.91
N LEU A 189 2.22 -4.18 19.37
CA LEU A 189 1.36 -4.44 20.53
C LEU A 189 0.37 -5.59 20.27
N ARG A 190 -0.23 -5.65 19.08
CA ARG A 190 -1.10 -6.76 18.65
C ARG A 190 -0.35 -8.10 18.71
N ASP A 191 0.83 -8.16 18.11
CA ASP A 191 1.59 -9.40 17.99
C ASP A 191 2.08 -9.87 19.37
N ASP A 192 2.56 -8.96 20.22
CA ASP A 192 2.98 -9.25 21.59
C ASP A 192 1.79 -9.78 22.43
N VAL A 193 0.61 -9.15 22.34
CA VAL A 193 -0.60 -9.58 23.07
C VAL A 193 -1.07 -10.96 22.60
N ILE A 194 -1.17 -11.18 21.29
CA ILE A 194 -1.61 -12.47 20.73
C ILE A 194 -0.63 -13.57 21.13
N SER A 195 0.68 -13.30 21.06
CA SER A 195 1.71 -14.25 21.48
C SER A 195 1.58 -14.62 22.95
N ALA A 196 1.44 -13.63 23.83
CA ALA A 196 1.30 -13.85 25.27
C ALA A 196 0.04 -14.68 25.61
N LEU A 197 -1.10 -14.37 24.96
CA LEU A 197 -2.34 -15.15 25.15
C LEU A 197 -2.17 -16.60 24.71
N SER A 198 -1.53 -16.84 23.56
CA SER A 198 -1.26 -18.20 23.07
C SER A 198 -0.32 -18.99 23.98
N GLU A 199 0.69 -18.34 24.58
CA GLU A 199 1.59 -18.99 25.54
C GLU A 199 0.87 -19.39 26.83
N LEU A 200 0.01 -18.51 27.36
CA LEU A 200 -0.81 -18.79 28.53
C LEU A 200 -1.78 -19.95 28.27
N GLU A 201 -2.45 -19.95 27.12
CA GLU A 201 -3.37 -21.03 26.72
C GLU A 201 -2.66 -22.39 26.64
N LYS A 202 -1.45 -22.42 26.07
CA LYS A 202 -0.60 -23.63 26.06
C LYS A 202 -0.22 -24.06 27.48
N GLY A 203 0.08 -23.10 28.35
CA GLY A 203 0.38 -23.35 29.76
C GLY A 203 -0.79 -24.00 30.50
N PHE A 204 -2.00 -23.45 30.35
CA PHE A 204 -3.21 -23.99 30.95
C PHE A 204 -3.58 -25.35 30.38
N SER A 205 -3.47 -25.56 29.06
CA SER A 205 -3.70 -26.86 28.44
C SER A 205 -2.79 -27.96 29.01
N ARG A 206 -1.52 -27.63 29.29
CA ARG A 206 -0.58 -28.56 29.94
C ARG A 206 -0.95 -28.81 31.39
N TRP A 207 -1.36 -27.77 32.13
CA TRP A 207 -1.84 -27.91 33.50
C TRP A 207 -3.03 -28.87 33.57
N ASP A 208 -4.03 -28.67 32.71
CA ASP A 208 -5.25 -29.47 32.67
C ASP A 208 -4.95 -30.95 32.36
N ALA A 209 -4.04 -31.23 31.43
CA ALA A 209 -3.60 -32.58 31.11
C ALA A 209 -2.92 -33.30 32.29
N ILE A 210 -2.13 -32.57 33.09
CA ILE A 210 -1.50 -33.11 34.31
C ILE A 210 -2.57 -33.43 35.36
N THR A 211 -3.57 -32.58 35.51
CA THR A 211 -4.66 -32.78 36.48
C THR A 211 -5.66 -33.86 36.07
N ALA A 212 -5.90 -34.06 34.76
CA ALA A 212 -6.82 -35.07 34.24
C ALA A 212 -6.23 -36.49 34.22
N GLY A 213 -4.91 -36.63 34.26
CA GLY A 213 -4.19 -37.92 34.35
C GLY A 213 -3.99 -38.44 35.78
N LYS A 214 -4.57 -37.77 36.79
CA LYS A 214 -4.62 -38.20 38.19
C LYS A 214 -6.04 -38.57 38.58
#